data_AF-A0A0T6A2G9-F1
#
_entry.id   AF-A0A0T6A2G9-F1
#
_cell.length_a   1.000
_cell.length_b   1.000
_cell.length_c   1.000
_cell.angle_alpha   90.00
_cell.angle_beta   90.00
_cell.angle_gamma   90.00
#
_symmetry.space_group_name_H-M   'P 1'
#
loop_
_entity.id
_entity.type
_entity.pdbx_description
1 polymer ?
#
loop_
_entity_poly.entity_id
_entity_poly.type
_entity_poly.pdbx_seq_one_letter_code
_entity_poly.pdbx_strand_id
1 'polypeptide(L)'
;MGRTVVSIVQAFHQEQESWRKFRRALTRDDRDAFDRLFEHARRHAAEASYVARPTPFEAVVMAVLLEQEKALAEIRSRLDKLEAGRLEKLEATREQKPDEDPRLAL
;
A
#
# COMPACT_ATOMS: atom_id res chain seq x y z
N MET A 1 7.95 -42.85 1.40
CA MET A 1 8.32 -41.76 2.33
C MET A 1 7.43 -40.57 2.03
N GLY A 2 6.49 -40.25 2.93
CA GLY A 2 5.46 -39.24 2.70
C GLY A 2 6.07 -37.86 2.46
N ARG A 3 5.62 -37.16 1.42
CA ARG A 3 6.02 -35.79 1.14
C ARG A 3 5.50 -34.94 2.29
N THR A 4 6.39 -34.41 3.13
CA THR A 4 6.03 -33.38 4.11
C THR A 4 5.37 -32.24 3.34
N VAL A 5 4.09 -31.97 3.62
CA VAL A 5 3.40 -30.81 3.06
C VAL A 5 4.10 -29.59 3.65
N VAL A 6 4.84 -28.88 2.81
CA VAL A 6 5.49 -27.63 3.19
C VAL A 6 4.39 -26.63 3.56
N SER A 7 4.47 -26.02 4.73
CA SER A 7 3.46 -25.01 5.10
C SER A 7 3.56 -23.82 4.16
N ILE A 8 2.46 -23.09 3.94
CA ILE A 8 2.48 -21.90 3.08
C ILE A 8 3.52 -20.88 3.56
N VAL A 9 3.75 -20.80 4.88
CA VAL A 9 4.71 -19.90 5.50
C VAL A 9 6.13 -20.31 5.14
N GLN A 10 6.43 -21.61 5.18
CA GLN A 10 7.72 -22.13 4.72
C GLN A 10 7.90 -21.92 3.21
N ALA A 11 6.83 -22.08 2.43
CA ALA A 11 6.86 -21.85 0.99
C ALA A 11 7.16 -20.38 0.67
N PHE A 12 6.56 -19.43 1.40
CA PHE A 12 6.87 -17.99 1.26
C PHE A 12 8.30 -17.65 1.68
N HIS A 13 8.82 -18.29 2.73
CA HIS A 13 10.21 -18.10 3.13
C HIS A 13 11.19 -18.63 2.06
N GLN A 14 10.92 -19.82 1.51
CA GLN A 14 11.72 -20.40 0.42
C GLN A 14 11.67 -19.51 -0.83
N GLU A 15 10.49 -18.99 -1.16
CA GLU A 15 10.34 -18.02 -2.23
C GLU A 15 11.19 -16.78 -1.95
N GLN A 16 11.06 -16.14 -0.79
CA GLN A 16 11.86 -14.95 -0.43
C GLN A 16 13.38 -15.19 -0.53
N GLU A 17 13.86 -16.34 -0.08
CA GLU A 17 15.28 -16.72 -0.19
C GLU A 17 15.74 -16.91 -1.64
N SER A 18 14.85 -17.38 -2.53
CA SER A 18 15.14 -17.51 -3.97
C SER A 18 15.49 -16.15 -4.58
N TRP A 19 14.89 -15.07 -4.09
CA TRP A 19 15.12 -13.69 -4.52
C TRP A 19 16.30 -12.99 -3.85
N ARG A 20 17.06 -13.67 -2.98
CA ARG A 20 18.15 -13.05 -2.21
C ARG A 20 19.24 -12.40 -3.08
N LYS A 21 19.48 -12.90 -4.29
CA LYS A 21 20.42 -12.27 -5.24
C LYS A 21 19.87 -10.97 -5.80
N PHE A 22 18.59 -10.94 -6.18
CA PHE A 22 17.89 -9.74 -6.63
C PHE A 22 17.89 -8.68 -5.53
N ARG A 23 17.47 -9.05 -4.32
CA ARG A 23 17.47 -8.15 -3.15
C ARG A 23 18.84 -7.51 -2.89
N ARG A 24 19.93 -8.26 -3.09
CA ARG A 24 21.31 -7.75 -2.90
C ARG A 24 21.74 -6.71 -3.95
N ALA A 25 21.13 -6.73 -5.13
CA ALA A 25 21.42 -5.75 -6.18
C ALA A 25 20.65 -4.43 -6.01
N LEU A 26 19.66 -4.37 -5.10
CA LEU A 26 18.83 -3.20 -4.86
C LEU A 26 19.53 -2.14 -4.00
N THR A 27 19.10 -0.88 -4.18
CA THR A 27 19.48 0.22 -3.28
C THR A 27 18.96 -0.04 -1.87
N ARG A 28 19.34 0.78 -0.88
CA ARG A 28 18.82 0.59 0.50
C ARG A 28 17.30 0.78 0.54
N ASP A 29 16.80 1.84 -0.08
CA ASP A 29 15.38 2.18 -0.06
C ASP A 29 14.54 1.12 -0.80
N ASP A 30 15.05 0.63 -1.93
CA ASP A 30 14.41 -0.46 -2.69
C ASP A 30 14.42 -1.79 -1.93
N ARG A 31 15.47 -2.07 -1.13
CA ARG A 31 15.51 -3.26 -0.26
C ARG A 31 14.42 -3.21 0.79
N ASP A 32 14.24 -2.07 1.43
CA ASP A 32 13.19 -1.90 2.45
C ASP A 32 11.80 -2.01 1.81
N ALA A 33 11.61 -1.46 0.60
CA ALA A 33 10.38 -1.63 -0.16
C ALA A 33 10.12 -3.09 -0.55
N PHE A 34 11.16 -3.79 -1.01
CA PHE A 34 11.10 -5.19 -1.39
C PHE A 34 10.76 -6.11 -0.19
N ASP A 35 11.35 -5.87 0.98
CA ASP A 35 11.06 -6.65 2.18
C ASP A 35 9.61 -6.49 2.64
N ARG A 36 9.03 -5.29 2.49
CA ARG A 36 7.60 -5.05 2.75
C ARG A 36 6.69 -5.88 1.85
N LEU A 37 7.08 -6.20 0.60
CA LEU A 37 6.29 -7.07 -0.28
C LEU A 37 6.08 -8.45 0.33
N PHE A 38 7.13 -9.05 0.88
CA PHE A 38 7.02 -10.37 1.54
C PHE A 38 6.33 -10.28 2.90
N GLU A 39 6.39 -9.13 3.56
CA GLU A 39 5.57 -8.88 4.75
C GLU A 39 4.08 -8.86 4.42
N HIS A 40 3.68 -8.15 3.36
CA HIS A 40 2.32 -8.16 2.82
C HIS A 40 1.86 -9.58 2.52
N ALA A 41 2.69 -10.37 1.82
CA ALA A 41 2.39 -11.76 1.54
C ALA A 41 2.14 -12.60 2.81
N ARG A 42 3.00 -12.47 3.83
CA ARG A 42 2.84 -13.21 5.10
C ARG A 42 1.56 -12.89 5.85
N ARG A 43 1.05 -11.65 5.78
CA ARG A 43 -0.24 -11.28 6.41
C ARG A 43 -1.41 -12.06 5.82
N HIS A 44 -1.30 -12.44 4.54
CA HIS A 44 -2.32 -13.20 3.81
C HIS A 44 -2.02 -14.71 3.75
N ALA A 45 -1.15 -15.22 4.62
CA ALA A 45 -0.77 -16.63 4.62
C ALA A 45 -1.96 -17.56 4.92
N ALA A 46 -2.89 -17.15 5.77
CA ALA A 46 -4.08 -17.96 6.09
C ALA A 46 -4.99 -18.09 4.87
N GLU A 47 -5.25 -16.99 4.18
CA GLU A 47 -6.01 -16.89 2.94
C GLU A 47 -5.33 -17.69 1.83
N ALA A 48 -4.02 -17.55 1.67
CA ALA A 48 -3.22 -18.30 0.71
C ALA A 48 -3.26 -19.82 0.96
N SER A 49 -3.32 -20.26 2.22
CA SER A 49 -3.46 -21.68 2.57
C SER A 49 -4.77 -22.28 2.08
N TYR A 50 -5.83 -21.46 1.95
CA TYR A 50 -7.15 -21.93 1.54
C TYR A 50 -7.24 -22.21 0.04
N VAL A 51 -6.51 -21.45 -0.79
CA VAL A 51 -6.63 -21.53 -2.26
C VAL A 51 -5.88 -22.74 -2.85
N ALA A 52 -5.09 -23.46 -2.06
CA ALA A 52 -4.34 -24.67 -2.46
C ALA A 52 -3.62 -24.54 -3.82
N ARG A 53 -3.09 -23.34 -4.13
CA ARG A 53 -2.42 -23.08 -5.41
C ARG A 53 -1.07 -23.80 -5.47
N PRO A 54 -0.68 -24.34 -6.62
CA PRO A 54 0.57 -25.10 -6.76
C PRO A 54 1.83 -24.21 -6.68
N THR A 55 1.70 -22.91 -6.92
CA THR A 55 2.80 -21.95 -6.99
C THR A 55 2.69 -20.91 -5.85
N PRO A 56 3.60 -20.92 -4.87
CA PRO A 56 3.60 -19.95 -3.76
C PRO A 56 3.70 -18.50 -4.26
N PHE A 57 4.42 -18.28 -5.36
CA PHE A 57 4.60 -16.97 -5.96
C PHE A 57 3.28 -16.30 -6.38
N GLU A 58 2.30 -17.05 -6.89
CA GLU A 58 0.99 -16.46 -7.25
C GLU A 58 0.28 -15.88 -6.02
N ALA A 59 0.32 -16.61 -4.90
CA ALA A 59 -0.27 -16.13 -3.66
C ALA A 59 0.49 -14.92 -3.09
N VAL A 60 1.83 -14.90 -3.20
CA VAL A 60 2.65 -13.73 -2.85
C VAL A 60 2.23 -12.50 -3.67
N VAL A 61 2.13 -12.65 -4.99
CA VAL A 61 1.75 -11.54 -5.89
C VAL A 61 0.35 -11.03 -5.59
N MET A 62 -0.63 -11.93 -5.43
CA MET A 62 -2.01 -11.53 -5.12
C MET A 62 -2.12 -10.79 -3.79
N ALA A 63 -1.43 -11.27 -2.75
CA ALA A 63 -1.40 -10.62 -1.44
C ALA A 63 -0.74 -9.24 -1.51
N VAL A 64 0.35 -9.11 -2.25
CA VAL A 64 1.01 -7.82 -2.50
C VAL A 64 0.06 -6.86 -3.20
N LEU A 65 -0.57 -7.27 -4.31
CA LEU A 65 -1.50 -6.43 -5.07
C LEU A 65 -2.67 -5.97 -4.20
N LEU A 66 -3.23 -6.85 -3.38
CA LEU A 66 -4.32 -6.51 -2.46
C LEU A 66 -3.91 -5.43 -1.45
N GLU A 67 -2.72 -5.54 -0.88
CA GLU A 67 -2.23 -4.54 0.07
C GLU A 67 -1.88 -3.21 -0.60
N GLN A 68 -1.37 -3.24 -1.84
CA GLN A 68 -1.15 -2.02 -2.62
C GLN A 68 -2.47 -1.32 -2.99
N GLU A 69 -3.51 -2.07 -3.35
CA GLU A 69 -4.83 -1.49 -3.65
C GLU A 69 -5.41 -0.79 -2.42
N LYS A 70 -5.29 -1.40 -1.24
CA LYS A 70 -5.70 -0.77 0.04
C LYS A 70 -4.92 0.52 0.32
N ALA A 71 -3.59 0.49 0.16
CA ALA A 71 -2.75 1.66 0.38
C ALA A 71 -3.09 2.80 -0.58
N LEU A 72 -3.34 2.49 -1.86
CA LEU A 72 -3.79 3.46 -2.85
C LEU A 72 -5.14 4.07 -2.48
N ALA A 73 -6.10 3.26 -2.05
CA ALA A 73 -7.41 3.74 -1.60
C ALA A 73 -7.29 4.67 -0.38
N GLU A 74 -6.42 4.33 0.58
CA GLU A 74 -6.16 5.17 1.75
C GLU A 74 -5.53 6.52 1.35
N ILE A 75 -4.52 6.49 0.48
CA ILE A 75 -3.85 7.70 -0.01
C ILE A 75 -4.85 8.61 -0.72
N ARG A 76 -5.68 8.06 -1.61
CA ARG A 76 -6.75 8.81 -2.30
C ARG A 76 -7.71 9.45 -1.30
N SER A 77 -8.21 8.68 -0.33
CA SER A 77 -9.13 9.21 0.69
C SER A 77 -8.50 10.33 1.53
N ARG A 78 -7.21 10.22 1.86
CA ARG A 78 -6.49 11.27 2.59
C ARG A 78 -6.28 12.52 1.73
N LEU A 79 -6.01 12.36 0.44
CA LEU A 79 -5.88 13.47 -0.49
C LEU A 79 -7.20 14.22 -0.61
N ASP A 80 -8.31 13.51 -0.83
CA ASP A 80 -9.64 14.11 -0.94
C ASP A 80 -10.00 14.95 0.30
N LYS A 81 -9.69 14.44 1.50
CA LYS A 81 -9.92 15.17 2.76
C LYS A 81 -9.06 16.42 2.89
N LEU A 82 -7.80 16.36 2.46
CA LEU A 82 -6.90 17.51 2.49
C LEU A 82 -7.34 18.59 1.48
N GLU A 83 -7.81 18.18 0.30
CA GLU A 83 -8.32 19.08 -0.73
C GLU A 83 -9.63 19.75 -0.29
N ALA A 84 -10.57 18.99 0.25
CA ALA A 84 -11.81 19.52 0.82
C ALA A 84 -11.54 20.55 1.93
N GLY A 85 -10.69 20.21 2.91
CA GLY A 85 -10.32 21.13 3.98
C GLY A 85 -9.53 22.36 3.51
N ARG A 86 -8.85 22.29 2.35
CA ARG A 86 -8.21 23.47 1.74
C ARG A 86 -9.25 24.39 1.10
N LEU A 87 -10.25 23.84 0.42
CA LEU A 87 -11.35 24.60 -0.18
C LEU A 87 -12.16 25.32 0.87
N GLU A 88 -12.55 24.63 1.96
CA GLU A 88 -13.29 25.24 3.09
C GLU A 88 -12.53 26.44 3.69
N LYS A 89 -11.20 26.33 3.85
CA LYS A 89 -10.36 27.44 4.34
C LYS A 89 -10.30 28.62 3.37
N LEU A 90 -10.26 28.35 2.06
CA LEU A 90 -10.25 29.39 1.04
C LEU A 90 -11.60 30.12 0.97
N GLU A 91 -12.71 29.40 1.09
CA GLU A 91 -14.05 29.97 1.15
C GLU A 91 -14.25 30.82 2.40
N ALA A 92 -13.85 30.30 3.57
CA ALA A 92 -13.90 31.07 4.82
C ALA A 92 -13.03 32.36 4.78
N THR A 93 -11.88 32.31 4.10
CA THR A 93 -11.01 33.49 3.91
C THR A 93 -11.63 34.49 2.93
N ARG A 94 -12.39 34.01 1.93
CA ARG A 94 -13.09 34.85 0.95
C ARG A 94 -14.33 35.53 1.55
N GLU A 95 -15.09 34.83 2.39
CA GLU A 95 -16.25 35.37 3.10
C GLU A 95 -15.86 36.39 4.18
N GLN A 96 -14.68 36.23 4.81
CA GLN A 96 -14.16 37.17 5.82
C GLN A 96 -13.60 38.46 5.25
N LYS A 97 -13.38 38.56 3.94
CA LYS A 97 -13.03 39.80 3.26
C LYS A 97 -14.27 40.27 2.49
N PRO A 98 -15.26 40.91 3.16
CA PRO A 98 -16.37 41.48 2.44
C PRO A 98 -15.82 42.47 1.44
N ASP A 99 -16.46 42.54 0.28
CA ASP A 99 -16.21 43.49 -0.79
C ASP A 99 -16.13 44.90 -0.17
N GLU A 100 -14.90 45.39 0.09
CA GLU A 100 -14.65 46.80 0.39
C GLU A 100 -14.94 47.53 -0.92
N ASP A 101 -16.23 47.75 -1.21
CA ASP A 101 -16.64 48.58 -2.32
C ASP A 101 -16.16 50.01 -2.00
N PRO A 102 -15.13 50.54 -2.69
CA PRO A 102 -14.59 51.86 -2.39
C PRO A 102 -15.59 52.98 -2.73
N ARG A 103 -16.74 52.65 -3.30
CA ARG A 103 -17.77 53.58 -3.76
C ARG A 103 -18.81 53.97 -2.72
N LEU A 104 -18.80 53.37 -1.53
CA LEU A 104 -19.68 53.75 -0.41
C LEU A 104 -19.04 54.72 0.61
N ALA A 105 -17.82 55.22 0.33
CA ALA A 105 -17.05 56.10 1.21
C ALA A 105 -17.09 57.61 0.83
N LEU A 106 -18.03 58.04 -0.01
CA LEU A 106 -18.24 59.45 -0.37
C LEU A 106 -19.69 59.89 -0.18
#